data_AF-A0A1M5PJG0-F1
#
_entry.id   AF-A0A1M5PJG0-F1
#
_cell.length_a   1.000
_cell.length_b   1.000
_cell.length_c   1.000
_cell.angle_alpha   90.00
_cell.angle_beta   90.00
_cell.angle_gamma   90.00
#
_symmetry.space_group_name_H-M   'P 1'
#
loop_
_entity.id
_entity.type
_entity.pdbx_description
1 polymer ?
#
loop_
_entity_poly.entity_id
_entity_poly.type
_entity_poly.pdbx_seq_one_letter_code
_entity_poly.pdbx_strand_id
1 'polypeptide(L)'
;MSSKEEKRVNEVYDYEKYFKKATEKPFNFADHTYAEYKWFEDFEIGDTYNLPSRTQTEGIFAAFMVVSGDRHPIHYDRKYCKDRGHRDLFAHGLQTLAQVAPGAGIWPEEVGESLIGALETTSRNLKPVYLGDTLYPKLEIVDLKPQNTTGVITFYHTIYNQDGEIVLDGFQKYLVRKNPKNL
;
A
#
# COMPACT_ATOMS: atom_id res chain seq x y z
N MET A 1 -37.62 26.19 -9.21
CA MET A 1 -38.14 25.08 -8.37
C MET A 1 -39.00 25.69 -7.29
N SER A 2 -40.15 25.08 -7.01
CA SER A 2 -41.19 25.63 -6.14
C SER A 2 -40.78 25.53 -4.67
N SER A 3 -41.13 26.52 -3.85
CA SER A 3 -40.89 26.58 -2.39
C SER A 3 -41.45 25.39 -1.59
N LYS A 4 -42.21 24.50 -2.23
CA LYS A 4 -42.68 23.22 -1.68
C LYS A 4 -41.67 22.07 -1.80
N GLU A 5 -40.74 22.09 -2.76
CA GLU A 5 -39.69 21.07 -2.89
C GLU A 5 -38.57 21.28 -1.86
N GLU A 6 -38.24 22.54 -1.57
CA GLU A 6 -37.22 22.92 -0.57
C GLU A 6 -37.64 22.54 0.87
N LYS A 7 -38.96 22.51 1.15
CA LYS A 7 -39.51 22.06 2.44
C LYS A 7 -39.48 20.53 2.64
N ARG A 8 -39.48 19.73 1.56
CA ARG A 8 -39.52 18.25 1.66
C ARG A 8 -38.19 17.62 2.05
N VAL A 9 -37.06 18.31 1.83
CA VAL A 9 -35.72 17.78 2.15
C VAL A 9 -35.43 17.84 3.67
N ASN A 10 -36.07 18.77 4.38
CA ASN A 10 -35.81 19.04 5.80
C ASN A 10 -36.63 18.17 6.79
N GLU A 11 -37.46 17.22 6.34
CA GLU A 11 -38.32 16.43 7.23
C GLU A 11 -37.75 15.07 7.67
N VAL A 12 -36.62 14.61 7.09
CA VAL A 12 -36.04 13.29 7.40
C VAL A 12 -34.85 13.37 8.36
N TYR A 13 -34.06 14.44 8.31
CA TYR A 13 -32.87 14.62 9.15
C TYR A 13 -32.80 16.05 9.70
N ASP A 14 -32.57 16.17 11.00
CA ASP A 14 -32.42 17.44 11.71
C ASP A 14 -30.98 17.97 11.58
N TYR A 15 -30.67 18.56 10.43
CA TYR A 15 -29.35 19.08 10.10
C TYR A 15 -28.87 20.16 11.09
N GLU A 16 -29.78 21.01 11.58
CA GLU A 16 -29.45 22.09 12.55
C GLU A 16 -28.99 21.50 13.89
N LYS A 17 -29.67 20.48 14.40
CA LYS A 17 -29.24 19.76 15.60
C LYS A 17 -27.84 19.14 15.43
N TYR A 18 -27.59 18.48 14.31
CA TYR A 18 -26.29 17.83 14.07
C TYR A 18 -25.17 18.83 13.79
N PHE A 19 -25.45 19.93 13.08
CA PHE A 19 -24.49 21.01 12.86
C PHE A 19 -24.12 21.70 14.17
N LYS A 20 -25.11 22.01 15.02
CA LYS A 20 -24.88 22.55 16.37
C LYS A 20 -24.02 21.58 17.19
N LYS A 21 -24.36 20.29 17.22
CA LYS A 21 -23.56 19.26 17.90
C LYS A 21 -22.12 19.18 17.38
N ALA A 22 -21.93 19.26 16.06
CA ALA A 22 -20.61 19.20 15.43
C ALA A 22 -19.75 20.45 15.72
N THR A 23 -20.38 21.58 16.04
CA THR A 23 -19.73 22.88 16.28
C THR A 23 -19.64 23.25 17.77
N GLU A 24 -20.17 22.42 18.67
CA GLU A 24 -20.06 22.57 20.13
C GLU A 24 -18.60 22.59 20.61
N LYS A 25 -17.70 21.91 19.90
CA LYS A 25 -16.25 21.94 20.12
C LYS A 25 -15.54 22.33 18.82
N PRO A 26 -14.53 23.22 18.86
CA PRO A 26 -13.73 23.52 17.68
C PRO A 26 -12.97 22.26 17.22
N PHE A 27 -12.82 22.10 15.91
CA PHE A 27 -12.07 20.99 15.33
C PHE A 27 -10.59 21.09 15.73
N ASN A 28 -10.07 20.02 16.32
CA ASN A 28 -8.66 19.90 16.65
C ASN A 28 -7.98 18.95 15.66
N PHE A 29 -7.10 19.49 14.82
CA PHE A 29 -6.34 18.70 13.85
C PHE A 29 -5.43 17.66 14.52
N ALA A 30 -4.99 17.88 15.76
CA ALA A 30 -4.15 16.94 16.49
C ALA A 30 -4.92 15.67 16.91
N ASP A 31 -6.24 15.75 17.05
CA ASP A 31 -7.08 14.61 17.42
C ASP A 31 -7.59 13.85 16.17
N HIS A 32 -7.24 14.31 14.96
CA HIS A 32 -7.64 13.71 13.70
C HIS A 32 -6.67 12.59 13.28
N THR A 33 -6.62 11.53 14.09
CA THR A 33 -5.84 10.32 13.82
C THR A 33 -6.74 9.20 13.31
N TYR A 34 -6.18 8.31 12.46
CA TYR A 34 -6.95 7.19 11.90
C TYR A 34 -7.07 6.03 12.90
N ALA A 35 -6.01 5.74 13.65
CA ALA A 35 -5.92 4.68 14.64
C ALA A 35 -4.86 5.03 15.72
N GLU A 36 -4.86 4.28 16.82
CA GLU A 36 -3.75 4.31 17.78
C GLU A 36 -2.47 3.72 17.16
N TYR A 37 -1.35 4.39 17.35
CA TYR A 37 -0.06 3.98 16.77
C TYR A 37 0.60 2.88 17.60
N LYS A 38 1.13 1.88 16.89
CA LYS A 38 2.03 0.86 17.39
C LYS A 38 3.48 1.35 17.35
N TRP A 39 4.24 0.95 18.36
CA TRP A 39 5.68 1.11 18.47
C TRP A 39 6.38 -0.22 18.17
N PHE A 40 7.71 -0.20 18.11
CA PHE A 40 8.49 -1.40 17.78
C PHE A 40 8.15 -2.63 18.64
N GLU A 41 7.85 -2.43 19.93
CA GLU A 41 7.52 -3.50 20.87
C GLU A 41 6.13 -4.15 20.65
N ASP A 42 5.27 -3.51 19.87
CA ASP A 42 3.89 -3.95 19.64
C ASP A 42 3.75 -4.89 18.43
N PHE A 43 4.86 -5.18 17.73
CA PHE A 43 4.91 -6.08 16.58
C PHE A 43 5.47 -7.44 16.97
N GLU A 44 4.98 -8.49 16.32
CA GLU A 44 5.43 -9.87 16.55
C GLU A 44 5.91 -10.52 15.24
N ILE A 45 6.88 -11.44 15.35
CA ILE A 45 7.27 -12.27 14.21
C ILE A 45 6.08 -13.16 13.83
N GLY A 46 5.75 -13.17 12.54
CA GLY A 46 4.58 -13.85 12.00
C GLY A 46 3.38 -12.94 11.74
N ASP A 47 3.42 -11.66 12.14
CA ASP A 47 2.40 -10.69 11.75
C ASP A 47 2.33 -10.58 10.22
N THR A 48 1.13 -10.73 9.67
CA THR A 48 0.90 -10.72 8.22
C THR A 48 0.01 -9.59 7.76
N TYR A 49 0.33 -9.02 6.60
CA TYR A 49 -0.44 -7.95 5.97
C TYR A 49 -0.75 -8.34 4.53
N ASN A 50 -2.03 -8.64 4.26
CA ASN A 50 -2.51 -8.81 2.89
C ASN A 50 -2.73 -7.43 2.28
N LEU A 51 -2.18 -7.21 1.09
CA LEU A 51 -2.36 -5.96 0.36
C LEU A 51 -3.48 -6.12 -0.69
N PRO A 52 -4.16 -5.02 -1.09
CA PRO A 52 -5.22 -5.09 -2.07
C PRO A 52 -4.74 -5.72 -3.39
N SER A 53 -5.54 -6.64 -3.94
CA SER A 53 -5.28 -7.21 -5.26
C SER A 53 -5.36 -6.16 -6.35
N ARG A 54 -4.53 -6.27 -7.38
CA ARG A 54 -4.56 -5.31 -8.51
C ARG A 54 -4.26 -5.97 -9.85
N THR A 55 -5.24 -5.89 -10.76
CA THR A 55 -5.06 -6.26 -12.16
C THR A 55 -4.12 -5.28 -12.86
N GLN A 56 -3.12 -5.80 -13.55
CA GLN A 56 -2.11 -5.01 -14.25
C GLN A 56 -2.68 -4.48 -15.56
N THR A 57 -3.23 -3.27 -15.53
CA THR A 57 -3.84 -2.60 -16.68
C THR A 57 -2.85 -1.74 -17.46
N GLU A 58 -3.22 -1.32 -18.68
CA GLU A 58 -2.39 -0.43 -19.50
C GLU A 58 -2.10 0.90 -18.79
N GLY A 59 -3.04 1.38 -17.97
CA GLY A 59 -2.86 2.59 -17.17
C GLY A 59 -1.75 2.44 -16.12
N ILE A 60 -1.58 1.26 -15.52
CA ILE A 60 -0.49 1.00 -14.56
C ILE A 60 0.85 0.93 -15.28
N PHE A 61 0.92 0.25 -16.43
CA PHE A 61 2.11 0.20 -17.26
C PHE A 61 2.55 1.60 -17.70
N ALA A 62 1.60 2.40 -18.20
CA ALA A 62 1.86 3.78 -18.62
C ALA A 62 2.32 4.65 -17.44
N ALA A 63 1.63 4.58 -16.30
CA ALA A 63 1.99 5.34 -15.11
C ALA A 63 3.41 4.98 -14.61
N PHE A 64 3.76 3.69 -14.61
CA PHE A 64 5.09 3.26 -14.17
C PHE A 64 6.19 3.71 -15.14
N MET A 65 5.96 3.61 -16.45
CA MET A 65 6.88 4.14 -17.47
C MET A 65 7.09 5.66 -17.32
N VAL A 66 6.03 6.42 -16.99
CA VAL A 66 6.13 7.87 -16.76
C VAL A 66 6.98 8.20 -15.53
N VAL A 67 6.78 7.51 -14.40
CA VAL A 67 7.52 7.82 -13.17
C VAL A 67 8.96 7.31 -13.21
N SER A 68 9.20 6.13 -13.79
CA SER A 68 10.54 5.53 -13.84
C SER A 68 11.40 6.06 -14.98
N GLY A 69 10.79 6.55 -16.05
CA GLY A 69 11.47 6.89 -17.30
C GLY A 69 11.95 5.67 -18.10
N ASP A 70 11.70 4.44 -17.63
CA ASP A 70 12.03 3.20 -18.33
C ASP A 70 11.08 3.01 -19.51
N ARG A 71 11.62 3.15 -20.72
CA ARG A 71 10.89 3.07 -21.99
C ARG A 71 11.37 1.90 -22.82
N HIS A 72 11.76 0.78 -22.20
CA HIS A 72 12.07 -0.40 -22.98
C HIS A 72 10.80 -0.92 -23.71
N PRO A 73 10.87 -1.25 -25.02
CA PRO A 73 9.70 -1.62 -25.83
C PRO A 73 8.96 -2.87 -25.36
N ILE A 74 9.58 -3.69 -24.51
CA ILE A 74 8.91 -4.85 -23.88
C ILE A 74 7.67 -4.45 -23.05
N HIS A 75 7.58 -3.17 -22.64
CA HIS A 75 6.50 -2.65 -21.81
C HIS A 75 5.34 -2.02 -22.62
N TYR A 76 5.52 -1.72 -23.92
CA TYR A 76 4.48 -1.02 -24.71
C TYR A 76 4.33 -1.49 -26.17
N ASP A 77 5.29 -2.20 -26.73
CA ASP A 77 5.26 -2.66 -28.12
C ASP A 77 4.91 -4.16 -28.18
N ARG A 78 3.67 -4.46 -28.57
CA ARG A 78 3.18 -5.84 -28.71
C ARG A 78 3.86 -6.61 -29.84
N LYS A 79 4.27 -5.94 -30.92
CA LYS A 79 5.01 -6.59 -32.01
C LYS A 79 6.39 -7.00 -31.52
N TYR A 80 7.09 -6.10 -30.82
CA TYR A 80 8.37 -6.38 -30.18
C TYR A 80 8.29 -7.58 -29.22
N CYS A 81 7.24 -7.64 -28.41
CA CYS A 81 6.97 -8.73 -27.47
C CYS A 81 6.71 -10.05 -28.19
N LYS A 82 5.79 -10.05 -29.16
CA LYS A 82 5.42 -11.25 -29.94
C LYS A 82 6.63 -11.85 -30.67
N ASP A 83 7.49 -11.02 -31.26
CA ASP A 83 8.70 -11.47 -31.95
C ASP A 83 9.73 -12.14 -31.01
N ARG A 84 9.59 -11.94 -29.70
CA ARG A 84 10.46 -12.51 -28.66
C ARG A 84 9.78 -13.62 -27.84
N GLY A 85 8.59 -14.05 -28.24
CA GLY A 85 7.87 -15.14 -27.58
C GLY A 85 7.09 -14.73 -26.32
N HIS A 86 6.92 -13.43 -26.07
CA HIS A 86 6.04 -12.94 -25.02
C HIS A 86 4.58 -12.99 -25.46
N ARG A 87 3.68 -13.37 -24.54
CA ARG A 87 2.23 -13.47 -24.83
C ARG A 87 1.54 -12.11 -24.97
N ASP A 88 2.05 -11.09 -24.27
CA ASP A 88 1.58 -9.70 -24.35
C ASP A 88 2.68 -8.77 -23.76
N LEU A 89 2.34 -7.53 -23.46
CA LEU A 89 3.20 -6.57 -22.77
C LEU A 89 3.66 -7.14 -21.42
N PHE A 90 4.95 -7.04 -21.16
CA PHE A 90 5.60 -7.55 -19.94
C PHE A 90 5.78 -6.40 -18.94
N ALA A 91 5.40 -6.56 -17.67
CA ALA A 91 5.52 -5.53 -16.65
C ALA A 91 6.97 -5.27 -16.21
N HIS A 92 7.32 -4.03 -15.90
CA HIS A 92 8.63 -3.73 -15.29
C HIS A 92 8.81 -4.52 -13.98
N GLY A 93 10.00 -5.03 -13.70
CA GLY A 93 10.25 -5.72 -12.43
C GLY A 93 9.96 -4.81 -11.22
N LEU A 94 10.32 -3.53 -11.33
CA LEU A 94 10.03 -2.52 -10.30
C LEU A 94 8.53 -2.14 -10.22
N GLN A 95 7.77 -2.26 -11.32
CA GLN A 95 6.32 -2.08 -11.30
C GLN A 95 5.64 -3.20 -10.50
N THR A 96 6.12 -4.43 -10.68
CA THR A 96 5.67 -5.59 -9.89
C THR A 96 6.06 -5.42 -8.43
N LEU A 97 7.32 -5.05 -8.15
CA LEU A 97 7.79 -4.77 -6.78
C LEU A 97 6.99 -3.66 -6.10
N ALA A 98 6.57 -2.63 -6.83
CA ALA A 98 5.77 -1.54 -6.25
C ALA A 98 4.42 -2.03 -5.65
N GLN A 99 3.93 -3.22 -6.02
CA GLN A 99 2.71 -3.78 -5.43
C GLN A 99 2.88 -4.27 -3.99
N VAL A 100 4.12 -4.47 -3.51
CA VAL A 100 4.40 -4.78 -2.10
C VAL A 100 4.75 -3.54 -1.27
N ALA A 101 4.42 -2.34 -1.76
CA ALA A 101 4.55 -1.14 -0.95
C ALA A 101 3.61 -1.24 0.28
N PRO A 102 4.13 -1.18 1.53
CA PRO A 102 3.28 -1.30 2.72
C PRO A 102 2.20 -0.21 2.79
N GLY A 103 2.47 0.94 2.16
CA GLY A 103 1.55 2.05 1.92
C GLY A 103 0.19 1.68 1.33
N ALA A 104 0.05 0.50 0.71
CA ALA A 104 -1.21 0.04 0.13
C ALA A 104 -2.12 -0.69 1.14
N GLY A 105 -1.59 -1.11 2.29
CA GLY A 105 -2.31 -1.83 3.33
C GLY A 105 -2.53 -0.98 4.58
N ILE A 106 -2.80 -1.64 5.70
CA ILE A 106 -3.10 -0.99 7.00
C ILE A 106 -1.86 -0.69 7.86
N TRP A 107 -0.70 -1.23 7.47
CA TRP A 107 0.53 -1.07 8.25
C TRP A 107 0.94 0.41 8.44
N PRO A 108 0.85 1.32 7.44
CA PRO A 108 1.15 2.74 7.62
C PRO A 108 0.33 3.39 8.72
N GLU A 109 -0.93 3.00 8.87
CA GLU A 109 -1.83 3.48 9.92
C GLU A 109 -1.45 2.94 11.29
N GLU A 110 -0.93 1.71 11.36
CA GLU A 110 -0.38 1.14 12.59
C GLU A 110 0.92 1.84 13.01
N VAL A 111 1.88 2.04 12.10
CA VAL A 111 3.16 2.66 12.48
C VAL A 111 3.06 4.17 12.66
N GLY A 112 2.23 4.87 11.90
CA GLY A 112 2.04 6.32 12.03
C GLY A 112 3.33 7.09 12.31
N GLU A 113 3.40 7.71 13.50
CA GLU A 113 4.57 8.49 13.95
C GLU A 113 5.81 7.66 14.34
N SER A 114 5.66 6.36 14.60
CA SER A 114 6.75 5.48 14.97
C SER A 114 7.64 5.13 13.76
N LEU A 115 7.14 5.23 12.52
CA LEU A 115 7.93 5.01 11.32
C LEU A 115 8.98 6.11 11.14
N ILE A 116 10.25 5.71 11.01
CA ILE A 116 11.34 6.63 10.66
C ILE A 116 11.66 6.54 9.16
N GLY A 117 11.69 5.33 8.59
CA GLY A 117 11.90 5.18 7.16
C GLY A 117 12.25 3.77 6.72
N ALA A 118 12.31 3.59 5.39
CA ALA A 118 12.78 2.37 4.75
C ALA A 118 14.32 2.35 4.71
N LEU A 119 14.91 1.22 5.08
CA LEU A 119 16.35 1.01 5.07
C LEU A 119 16.82 0.19 3.86
N GLU A 120 16.03 -0.80 3.46
CA GLU A 120 16.41 -1.76 2.43
C GLU A 120 15.17 -2.30 1.75
N THR A 121 15.26 -2.56 0.44
CA THR A 121 14.28 -3.32 -0.31
C THR A 121 14.99 -4.17 -1.34
N THR A 122 14.71 -5.47 -1.33
CA THR A 122 15.26 -6.45 -2.27
C THR A 122 14.13 -7.16 -2.98
N SER A 123 14.39 -7.70 -4.18
CA SER A 123 13.40 -8.50 -4.90
C SER A 123 14.04 -9.51 -5.83
N ARG A 124 13.33 -10.60 -6.08
CA ARG A 124 13.61 -11.59 -7.13
C ARG A 124 12.38 -11.67 -8.03
N ASN A 125 12.56 -11.44 -9.32
CA ASN A 125 11.50 -11.62 -10.32
C ASN A 125 11.51 -13.09 -10.76
N LEU A 126 10.60 -13.90 -10.19
CA LEU A 126 10.59 -15.35 -10.37
C LEU A 126 9.87 -15.78 -11.65
N LYS A 127 8.81 -15.05 -12.01
CA LYS A 127 7.99 -15.32 -13.19
C LYS A 127 7.61 -14.03 -13.90
N PRO A 128 7.36 -14.09 -15.22
CA PRO A 128 6.88 -12.93 -15.96
C PRO A 128 5.49 -12.50 -15.45
N VAL A 129 5.26 -11.19 -15.41
CA VAL A 129 3.94 -10.60 -15.18
C VAL A 129 3.54 -9.90 -16.46
N TYR A 130 2.38 -10.24 -17.00
CA TYR A 130 1.86 -9.69 -18.24
C TYR A 130 0.69 -8.76 -17.99
N LEU A 131 0.40 -7.92 -18.98
CA LEU A 131 -0.83 -7.14 -19.03
C LEU A 131 -2.05 -8.06 -18.82
N GLY A 132 -2.96 -7.65 -17.94
CA GLY A 132 -4.15 -8.40 -17.57
C GLY A 132 -3.97 -9.39 -16.41
N ASP A 133 -2.74 -9.72 -16.00
CA ASP A 133 -2.51 -10.53 -14.80
C ASP A 133 -3.00 -9.79 -13.54
N THR A 134 -3.54 -10.52 -12.57
CA THR A 134 -3.97 -9.95 -11.28
C THR A 134 -3.01 -10.39 -10.19
N LEU A 135 -2.47 -9.41 -9.48
CA LEU A 135 -1.46 -9.63 -8.44
C LEU A 135 -2.09 -9.57 -7.05
N TYR A 136 -1.62 -10.44 -6.16
CA TYR A 136 -2.04 -10.60 -4.76
C TYR A 136 -0.81 -10.50 -3.85
N PRO A 137 -0.43 -9.29 -3.42
CA PRO A 137 0.76 -9.07 -2.61
C PRO A 137 0.51 -9.34 -1.12
N LYS A 138 1.52 -9.86 -0.42
CA LYS A 138 1.50 -10.13 1.03
C LYS A 138 2.83 -9.71 1.65
N LEU A 139 2.77 -9.17 2.87
CA LEU A 139 3.92 -8.94 3.76
C LEU A 139 3.81 -9.84 5.00
N GLU A 140 4.95 -10.25 5.55
CA GLU A 140 5.06 -11.00 6.79
C GLU A 140 6.30 -10.54 7.58
N ILE A 141 6.14 -10.21 8.85
CA ILE A 141 7.27 -9.88 9.73
C ILE A 141 8.05 -11.14 10.01
N VAL A 142 9.32 -11.18 9.62
CA VAL A 142 10.21 -12.35 9.77
C VAL A 142 11.40 -12.10 10.68
N ASP A 143 11.71 -10.85 11.00
CA ASP A 143 12.77 -10.49 11.95
C ASP A 143 12.46 -9.14 12.63
N LEU A 144 12.77 -9.09 13.94
CA LEU A 144 12.62 -7.92 14.79
C LEU A 144 13.94 -7.68 15.52
N LYS A 145 14.68 -6.67 15.10
CA LYS A 145 16.00 -6.35 15.65
C LYS A 145 15.95 -5.09 16.52
N PRO A 146 15.87 -5.20 17.87
CA PRO A 146 15.88 -4.05 18.75
C PRO A 146 17.20 -3.28 18.68
N GLN A 147 17.13 -1.96 18.86
CA GLN A 147 18.26 -1.06 19.08
C GLN A 147 17.98 -0.22 20.35
N ASN A 148 18.71 0.89 20.54
CA ASN A 148 18.59 1.71 21.74
C ASN A 148 17.23 2.42 21.82
N THR A 149 16.94 3.32 20.88
CA THR A 149 15.70 4.13 20.82
C THR A 149 14.78 3.74 19.67
N THR A 150 15.20 2.74 18.89
CA THR A 150 14.56 2.27 17.66
C THR A 150 14.65 0.75 17.59
N GLY A 151 14.03 0.16 16.58
CA GLY A 151 14.26 -1.21 16.15
C GLY A 151 14.07 -1.32 14.64
N VAL A 152 14.56 -2.41 14.07
CA VAL A 152 14.39 -2.72 12.64
C VAL A 152 13.39 -3.84 12.50
N ILE A 153 12.33 -3.59 11.74
CA ILE A 153 11.34 -4.59 11.33
C ILE A 153 11.73 -5.07 9.93
N THR A 154 11.86 -6.37 9.75
CA THR A 154 12.08 -6.99 8.44
C THR A 154 10.82 -7.71 7.99
N PHE A 155 10.29 -7.30 6.84
CA PHE A 155 9.25 -8.03 6.12
C PHE A 155 9.86 -8.98 5.10
N TYR A 156 9.38 -10.21 5.05
CA TYR A 156 9.39 -11.02 3.83
C TYR A 156 8.11 -10.71 3.04
N HIS A 157 8.25 -10.47 1.75
CA HIS A 157 7.11 -10.18 0.89
C HIS A 157 7.03 -11.16 -0.27
N THR A 158 5.79 -11.41 -0.69
CA THR A 158 5.47 -12.27 -1.83
C THR A 158 4.39 -11.62 -2.67
N ILE A 159 4.40 -11.92 -3.97
CA ILE A 159 3.33 -11.56 -4.89
C ILE A 159 2.91 -12.84 -5.61
N TYR A 160 1.64 -13.19 -5.46
CA TYR A 160 1.00 -14.25 -6.23
C TYR A 160 0.29 -13.66 -7.44
N ASN A 161 0.17 -14.42 -8.54
CA ASN A 161 -0.73 -14.11 -9.64
C ASN A 161 -2.11 -14.76 -9.44
N GLN A 162 -3.01 -14.60 -10.42
CA GLN A 162 -4.36 -15.20 -10.42
C GLN A 162 -4.37 -16.74 -10.42
N ASP A 163 -3.26 -17.37 -10.81
CA ASP A 163 -3.13 -18.83 -10.87
C ASP A 163 -2.54 -19.40 -9.57
N GLY A 164 -2.34 -18.55 -8.55
CA GLY A 164 -1.76 -18.94 -7.26
C GLY A 164 -0.25 -19.16 -7.31
N GLU A 165 0.44 -18.64 -8.34
CA GLU A 165 1.88 -18.79 -8.50
C GLU A 165 2.63 -17.56 -7.97
N ILE A 166 3.72 -17.78 -7.22
CA ILE A 166 4.58 -16.68 -6.80
C ILE A 166 5.35 -16.14 -8.01
N VAL A 167 5.17 -14.87 -8.31
CA VAL A 167 5.84 -14.17 -9.42
C VAL A 167 7.00 -13.29 -8.96
N LEU A 168 6.95 -12.83 -7.70
CA LEU A 168 8.00 -12.03 -7.08
C LEU A 168 8.05 -12.31 -5.58
N ASP A 169 9.26 -12.32 -5.03
CA ASP A 169 9.47 -12.28 -3.59
C ASP A 169 10.72 -11.47 -3.20
N GLY A 170 10.89 -11.20 -1.91
CA GLY A 170 12.02 -10.44 -1.41
C GLY A 170 11.84 -9.96 0.03
N PHE A 171 12.67 -9.00 0.43
CA PHE A 171 12.67 -8.45 1.78
C PHE A 171 12.57 -6.93 1.77
N GLN A 172 11.96 -6.37 2.81
CA GLN A 172 11.96 -4.94 3.09
C GLN A 172 12.33 -4.72 4.55
N LYS A 173 13.16 -3.71 4.85
CA LYS A 173 13.54 -3.35 6.22
C LYS A 173 13.10 -1.94 6.53
N TYR A 174 12.47 -1.75 7.68
CA TYR A 174 12.00 -0.47 8.16
C TYR A 174 12.54 -0.15 9.54
N LEU A 175 12.96 1.09 9.74
CA LEU A 175 13.37 1.61 11.03
C LEU A 175 12.15 2.20 11.75
N VAL A 176 11.86 1.70 12.94
CA VAL A 176 10.69 2.06 13.74
C VAL A 176 11.14 2.49 15.13
N ARG A 177 10.50 3.51 15.71
CA ARG A 177 10.77 3.99 17.08
C ARG A 177 10.31 2.96 18.11
N LYS A 178 11.08 2.86 19.19
CA LYS A 178 10.61 2.24 20.43
C LYS A 178 9.69 3.19 21.18
N ASN A 179 8.79 2.64 21.99
CA ASN A 179 7.85 3.46 22.76
C ASN A 179 8.60 4.43 23.70
N PRO A 180 8.41 5.76 23.57
CA PRO A 180 9.10 6.75 24.41
C PRO A 180 8.84 6.60 25.90
N LYS A 181 7.73 5.96 26.28
CA LYS A 181 7.39 5.69 27.69
C LYS A 181 8.23 4.56 28.31
N ASN A 182 8.90 3.77 27.48
CA ASN A 182 9.71 2.61 27.88
C ASN A 182 11.23 2.88 27.78
N LEU A 183 11.63 4.12 27.47
CA LEU A 183 13.01 4.60 27.41
C LEU A 183 13.41 5.29 28.72
#